data_AF-A0A7U9NCS3-F1
#
_entry.id   AF-A0A7U9NCS3-F1
#
_cell.length_a   1.000
_cell.length_b   1.000
_cell.length_c   1.000
_cell.angle_alpha   90.00
_cell.angle_beta   90.00
_cell.angle_gamma   90.00
#
_symmetry.space_group_name_H-M   'P 1'
#
loop_
_entity.id
_entity.type
_entity.pdbx_description
1 polymer ?
#
loop_
_entity_poly.entity_id
_entity_poly.type
_entity_poly.pdbx_seq_one_letter_code
_entity_poly.pdbx_strand_id
1 'polypeptide(L)'
;MGLFKIWKDHVTQFSNRYKEINNADGTITHEAVEGEVIQEGTPQNAKNFNDMEQRILAAGEVAGLAMLKVGAVESKVEGLAGEIIETTLTNSKEYPFNNSKKTLALKTPRGNLDYTVFVESSTEDAGGIGEIKITDKQLNGFKIEFTGAAKEVSVKCTVQGGYA
;
A
#
# COMPACT_ATOMS: atom_id res chain seq x y z
N MET A 1 17.31 -24.95 -1.99
CA MET A 1 17.29 -23.57 -1.47
C MET A 1 18.70 -23.24 -1.01
N GLY A 2 19.56 -22.78 -1.92
CA GLY A 2 20.94 -22.44 -1.60
C GLY A 2 20.97 -21.11 -0.88
N LEU A 3 21.00 -21.14 0.46
CA LEU A 3 21.22 -19.96 1.28
C LEU A 3 22.56 -19.33 0.89
N PHE A 4 22.58 -18.00 0.84
CA PHE A 4 23.71 -17.09 0.59
C PHE A 4 25.11 -17.72 0.67
N LYS A 5 25.92 -17.47 -0.36
CA LYS A 5 27.34 -17.86 -0.34
C LYS A 5 28.04 -17.07 0.77
N ILE A 6 28.40 -17.77 1.85
CA ILE A 6 29.13 -17.15 2.97
C ILE A 6 30.59 -16.97 2.54
N TRP A 7 31.05 -15.73 2.58
CA TRP A 7 32.44 -15.38 2.32
C TRP A 7 33.30 -15.79 3.52
N LYS A 8 34.45 -16.38 3.24
CA LYS A 8 35.39 -16.92 4.23
C LYS A 8 36.77 -16.34 3.98
N ASP A 9 37.46 -15.95 5.05
CA ASP A 9 38.88 -15.60 4.94
C ASP A 9 39.69 -16.90 4.85
N HIS A 10 40.79 -16.85 4.10
CA HIS A 10 41.73 -17.96 4.01
C HIS A 10 42.57 -17.98 5.29
N VAL A 11 42.56 -19.10 6.02
CA VAL A 11 43.23 -19.25 7.32
C VAL A 11 44.23 -20.38 7.25
N THR A 12 45.48 -20.08 7.57
CA THR A 12 46.61 -20.99 7.51
C THR A 12 47.37 -21.01 8.83
N GLN A 13 48.13 -22.07 9.08
CA GLN A 13 48.93 -22.22 10.29
C GLN A 13 49.91 -21.07 10.51
N PHE A 14 50.53 -20.57 9.44
CA PHE A 14 51.44 -19.43 9.48
C PHE A 14 50.93 -18.28 8.62
N SER A 15 50.35 -17.28 9.27
CA SER A 15 49.89 -16.05 8.62
C SER A 15 51.07 -15.21 8.11
N ASN A 16 50.95 -14.67 6.89
CA ASN A 16 51.89 -13.75 6.26
C ASN A 16 53.34 -14.26 6.19
N ARG A 17 53.55 -15.58 6.12
CA ARG A 17 54.88 -16.16 5.92
C ARG A 17 55.09 -16.41 4.42
N TYR A 18 56.18 -15.88 3.90
CA TYR A 18 56.55 -16.03 2.49
C TYR A 18 58.02 -16.41 2.38
N LYS A 19 58.34 -17.18 1.34
CA LYS A 19 59.69 -17.37 0.85
C LYS A 19 59.95 -16.33 -0.23
N GLU A 20 61.04 -15.60 -0.06
CA GLU A 20 61.47 -14.61 -1.02
C GLU A 20 62.47 -15.23 -2.01
N ILE A 21 62.23 -15.01 -3.30
CA ILE A 21 63.11 -15.45 -4.39
C ILE A 21 63.55 -14.20 -5.15
N ASN A 22 64.85 -13.93 -5.13
CA ASN A 22 65.46 -12.88 -5.95
C ASN A 22 65.72 -13.44 -7.35
N ASN A 23 65.03 -12.89 -8.35
CA ASN A 23 65.14 -13.32 -9.73
C ASN A 23 66.32 -12.64 -10.43
N ALA A 24 66.82 -13.27 -11.50
CA ALA A 24 67.96 -12.75 -12.26
C ALA A 24 67.66 -11.42 -12.99
N ASP A 25 66.38 -11.09 -13.19
CA ASP A 25 65.91 -9.83 -13.79
C ASP A 25 65.79 -8.69 -12.76
N GLY A 26 66.17 -8.92 -11.50
CA GLY A 26 66.08 -7.94 -10.41
C GLY A 26 64.71 -7.84 -9.76
N THR A 27 63.74 -8.67 -10.15
CA THR A 27 62.44 -8.77 -9.47
C THR A 27 62.52 -9.67 -8.24
N ILE A 28 61.56 -9.50 -7.33
CA ILE A 28 61.41 -10.33 -6.15
C ILE A 28 60.06 -11.06 -6.23
N THR A 29 60.09 -12.38 -6.11
CA THR A 29 58.88 -13.22 -6.01
C THR A 29 58.68 -13.67 -4.57
N HIS A 30 57.49 -13.43 -4.03
CA HIS A 30 57.06 -13.97 -2.74
C HIS A 30 56.15 -15.18 -2.95
N GLU A 31 56.62 -16.36 -2.53
CA GLU A 31 55.83 -17.59 -2.51
C GLU A 31 55.29 -17.81 -1.09
N ALA A 32 53.97 -18.01 -0.93
CA ALA A 32 53.37 -18.22 0.37
C ALA A 32 53.82 -19.55 0.99
N VAL A 33 54.22 -19.53 2.27
CA VAL A 33 54.63 -20.71 3.04
C VAL A 33 53.67 -20.86 4.22
N GLU A 34 52.50 -21.39 3.89
CA GLU A 34 51.30 -21.34 4.73
C GLU A 34 51.26 -22.42 5.82
N GLY A 35 52.00 -23.53 5.64
CA GLY A 35 51.89 -24.71 6.48
C GLY A 35 50.60 -25.46 6.21
N GLU A 36 49.90 -25.91 7.26
CA GLU A 36 48.57 -26.49 7.13
C GLU A 36 47.52 -25.42 6.83
N VAL A 37 46.69 -25.64 5.81
CA VAL A 37 45.51 -24.81 5.53
C VAL A 37 44.37 -25.24 6.45
N ILE A 38 44.01 -24.37 7.41
CA ILE A 38 42.98 -24.63 8.41
C ILE A 38 41.59 -24.34 7.82
N GLN A 39 41.48 -23.31 6.96
CA GLN A 39 40.24 -22.96 6.29
C GLN A 39 40.53 -22.39 4.91
N GLU A 40 39.93 -23.01 3.88
CA GLU A 40 39.89 -22.43 2.54
C GLU A 40 39.02 -21.18 2.50
N GLY A 41 39.62 -20.08 2.06
CA GLY A 41 38.96 -18.80 1.88
C GLY A 41 38.26 -18.67 0.53
N THR A 42 37.40 -17.67 0.46
CA THR A 42 36.81 -17.18 -0.79
C THR A 42 37.66 -16.03 -1.36
N PRO A 43 37.59 -15.72 -2.67
CA PRO A 43 38.43 -14.69 -3.29
C PRO A 43 38.22 -13.25 -2.79
N GLN A 44 37.29 -13.02 -1.86
CA GLN A 44 36.96 -11.70 -1.33
C GLN A 44 36.97 -11.71 0.20
N ASN A 45 37.22 -10.54 0.78
CA ASN A 45 37.26 -10.35 2.23
C ASN A 45 35.92 -10.72 2.88
N ALA A 46 35.96 -11.65 3.83
CA ALA A 46 34.76 -12.20 4.44
C ALA A 46 33.93 -11.15 5.17
N LYS A 47 34.57 -10.31 5.97
CA LYS A 47 33.87 -9.28 6.77
C LYS A 47 33.07 -8.34 5.88
N ASN A 48 33.75 -7.67 4.95
CA ASN A 48 33.12 -6.63 4.13
C ASN A 48 32.03 -7.20 3.21
N PHE A 49 32.26 -8.38 2.62
CA PHE A 49 31.29 -8.95 1.69
C PHE A 49 30.09 -9.58 2.41
N ASN A 50 30.29 -10.27 3.54
CA ASN A 50 29.15 -10.76 4.32
C ASN A 50 28.30 -9.58 4.85
N ASP A 51 28.94 -8.50 5.31
CA ASP A 51 28.23 -7.28 5.74
C ASP A 51 27.46 -6.66 4.55
N MET A 52 28.05 -6.63 3.35
CA MET A 52 27.39 -6.12 2.15
C MET A 52 26.18 -6.96 1.75
N GLU A 53 26.31 -8.29 1.69
CA GLU A 53 25.22 -9.21 1.37
C GLU A 53 24.05 -9.05 2.35
N GLN A 54 24.33 -8.96 3.65
CA GLN A 54 23.32 -8.72 4.67
C GLN A 54 22.62 -7.37 4.48
N ARG A 55 23.37 -6.31 4.17
CA ARG A 55 22.79 -4.97 3.96
C ARG A 55 21.96 -4.90 2.68
N ILE A 56 22.37 -5.59 1.61
CA ILE A 56 21.60 -5.70 0.36
C ILE A 56 20.28 -6.42 0.63
N LEU A 57 20.33 -7.55 1.35
CA LEU A 57 19.12 -8.28 1.74
C LEU A 57 18.18 -7.39 2.56
N ALA A 58 18.70 -6.77 3.64
CA ALA A 58 17.90 -5.92 4.51
C ALA A 58 17.30 -4.73 3.75
N ALA A 59 18.04 -4.12 2.81
CA ALA A 59 17.51 -3.05 1.96
C ALA A 59 16.37 -3.56 1.06
N GLY A 60 16.50 -4.76 0.49
CA GLY A 60 15.46 -5.40 -0.30
C GLY A 60 14.20 -5.70 0.51
N GLU A 61 14.35 -6.18 1.75
CA GLU A 61 13.23 -6.44 2.67
C GLU A 61 12.49 -5.15 3.05
N VAL A 62 13.23 -4.09 3.38
CA VAL A 62 12.64 -2.76 3.69
C VAL A 62 11.93 -2.20 2.47
N ALA A 63 12.52 -2.33 1.28
CA ALA A 63 11.88 -1.90 0.03
C ALA A 63 10.59 -2.69 -0.24
N GLY A 64 10.59 -4.01 -0.03
CA GLY A 64 9.40 -4.84 -0.16
C GLY A 64 8.28 -4.44 0.81
N LEU A 65 8.63 -4.20 2.09
CA LEU A 65 7.67 -3.69 3.07
C LEU A 65 7.13 -2.31 2.68
N ALA A 66 7.98 -1.42 2.19
CA ALA A 66 7.57 -0.10 1.72
C ALA A 66 6.59 -0.21 0.55
N MET A 67 6.85 -1.07 -0.45
CA MET A 67 5.94 -1.30 -1.58
C MET A 67 4.58 -1.83 -1.13
N LEU A 68 4.53 -2.74 -0.14
CA LEU A 68 3.25 -3.20 0.43
C LEU A 68 2.46 -2.05 1.09
N LYS A 69 3.15 -1.14 1.78
CA LYS A 69 2.51 0.05 2.36
C LYS A 69 2.06 1.04 1.30
N VAL A 70 2.82 1.22 0.22
CA VAL A 70 2.44 2.06 -0.93
C VAL A 70 1.15 1.52 -1.56
N GLY A 71 1.07 0.22 -1.85
CA GLY A 71 -0.16 -0.36 -2.40
C GLY A 71 -1.39 -0.16 -1.49
N ALA A 72 -1.21 -0.27 -0.17
CA ALA A 72 -2.29 0.02 0.78
C ALA A 72 -2.70 1.50 0.80
N VAL A 73 -1.78 2.43 0.51
CA VAL A 73 -2.08 3.85 0.36
C VAL A 73 -2.78 4.13 -0.97
N GLU A 74 -2.37 3.49 -2.07
CA GLU A 74 -3.02 3.60 -3.38
C GLU A 74 -4.50 3.24 -3.30
N SER A 75 -4.86 2.12 -2.67
CA SER A 75 -6.28 1.75 -2.47
C SER A 75 -7.07 2.78 -1.65
N LYS A 76 -6.43 3.44 -0.68
CA LYS A 76 -7.06 4.53 0.08
C LYS A 76 -7.25 5.78 -0.77
N VAL A 77 -6.27 6.11 -1.63
CA VAL A 77 -6.32 7.25 -2.55
C VAL A 77 -7.41 7.06 -3.60
N GLU A 78 -7.51 5.86 -4.20
CA GLU A 78 -8.61 5.52 -5.10
C GLU A 78 -9.97 5.71 -4.41
N GLY A 79 -10.05 5.38 -3.12
CA GLY A 79 -11.26 5.60 -2.33
C GLY A 79 -11.63 7.07 -2.07
N LEU A 80 -10.68 8.01 -2.22
CA LEU A 80 -10.93 9.45 -2.11
C LEU A 80 -11.52 10.05 -3.39
N ALA A 81 -11.22 9.49 -4.56
CA ALA A 81 -11.83 9.93 -5.83
C ALA A 81 -13.36 9.89 -5.74
N GLY A 82 -13.87 8.94 -4.95
CA GLY A 82 -15.29 8.83 -4.61
C GLY A 82 -16.14 8.39 -5.81
N GLU A 83 -17.40 8.10 -5.52
CA GLU A 83 -18.39 7.72 -6.52
C GLU A 83 -19.52 8.76 -6.53
N ILE A 84 -19.90 9.23 -7.72
CA ILE A 84 -21.05 10.13 -7.89
C ILE A 84 -22.27 9.33 -8.32
N ILE A 85 -23.36 9.50 -7.57
CA ILE A 85 -24.67 8.91 -7.85
C ILE A 85 -25.68 10.04 -7.92
N GLU A 86 -26.28 10.21 -9.10
CA GLU A 86 -27.35 11.18 -9.33
C GLU A 86 -28.70 10.46 -9.35
N THR A 87 -29.69 11.02 -8.66
CA THR A 87 -31.04 10.46 -8.66
C THR A 87 -32.10 11.52 -8.37
N THR A 88 -33.35 11.21 -8.68
CA THR A 88 -34.50 11.99 -8.26
C THR A 88 -35.26 11.24 -7.16
N LEU A 89 -35.60 11.96 -6.09
CA LEU A 89 -36.46 11.52 -5.00
C LEU A 89 -37.85 12.12 -5.22
N THR A 90 -38.89 11.30 -5.11
CA THR A 90 -40.27 11.72 -5.40
C THR A 90 -41.17 11.55 -4.18
N ASN A 91 -42.01 12.55 -3.90
CA ASN A 91 -42.97 12.54 -2.81
C ASN A 91 -44.38 12.76 -3.36
N SER A 92 -45.30 11.87 -3.01
CA SER A 92 -46.72 11.95 -3.39
C SER A 92 -47.65 12.29 -2.22
N LYS A 93 -47.09 12.61 -1.05
CA LYS A 93 -47.84 12.96 0.15
C LYS A 93 -47.84 14.47 0.41
N GLU A 94 -48.91 14.96 1.01
CA GLU A 94 -49.01 16.35 1.46
C GLU A 94 -48.30 16.54 2.80
N TYR A 95 -47.80 17.75 3.02
CA TYR A 95 -47.19 18.14 4.29
C TYR A 95 -48.13 17.87 5.48
N PRO A 96 -47.65 17.31 6.60
CA PRO A 96 -46.26 17.05 6.97
C PRO A 96 -45.75 15.64 6.59
N PHE A 97 -46.48 14.89 5.77
CA PHE A 97 -46.10 13.53 5.40
C PHE A 97 -45.18 13.52 4.18
N ASN A 98 -44.24 12.58 4.16
CA ASN A 98 -43.29 12.41 3.06
C ASN A 98 -43.03 10.91 2.81
N ASN A 99 -42.99 10.49 1.54
CA ASN A 99 -42.67 9.11 1.14
C ASN A 99 -41.52 9.00 0.13
N SER A 100 -40.57 9.94 0.16
CA SER A 100 -39.43 10.06 -0.76
C SER A 100 -38.30 9.06 -0.56
N LYS A 101 -38.43 8.18 0.43
CA LYS A 101 -37.38 7.21 0.80
C LYS A 101 -37.02 6.31 -0.37
N LYS A 102 -35.74 6.38 -0.77
CA LYS A 102 -35.18 5.61 -1.87
C LYS A 102 -33.89 4.92 -1.46
N THR A 103 -33.71 3.68 -1.90
CA THR A 103 -32.46 2.94 -1.74
C THR A 103 -31.54 3.23 -2.92
N LEU A 104 -30.31 3.65 -2.65
CA LEU A 104 -29.26 3.82 -3.65
C LEU A 104 -28.20 2.75 -3.48
N ALA A 105 -27.89 2.07 -4.58
CA ALA A 105 -26.81 1.10 -4.66
C ALA A 105 -25.52 1.79 -5.14
N LEU A 106 -24.40 1.46 -4.51
CA LEU A 106 -23.08 1.85 -4.95
C LEU A 106 -22.65 0.93 -6.09
N LYS A 107 -22.07 1.48 -7.16
CA LYS A 107 -21.50 0.70 -8.27
C LYS A 107 -20.22 0.01 -7.85
N THR A 108 -19.38 0.70 -7.08
CA THR A 108 -18.12 0.14 -6.62
C THR A 108 -18.32 -0.52 -5.25
N PRO A 109 -18.02 -1.83 -5.10
CA PRO A 109 -18.15 -2.49 -3.81
C PRO A 109 -17.29 -1.83 -2.73
N ARG A 110 -17.80 -1.77 -1.50
CA ARG A 110 -17.04 -1.35 -0.32
C ARG A 110 -16.70 -2.56 0.54
N GLY A 111 -15.59 -2.48 1.27
CA GLY A 111 -15.17 -3.49 2.25
C GLY A 111 -15.74 -3.24 3.65
N ASN A 112 -16.18 -2.01 3.94
CA ASN A 112 -16.77 -1.64 5.23
C ASN A 112 -17.76 -0.45 5.12
N LEU A 113 -18.38 -0.08 6.26
CA LEU A 113 -19.37 0.99 6.36
C LEU A 113 -18.77 2.39 6.59
N ASP A 114 -17.45 2.52 6.65
CA ASP A 114 -16.73 3.77 6.92
C ASP A 114 -16.60 4.62 5.63
N TYR A 115 -17.74 4.84 4.97
CA TYR A 115 -17.88 5.77 3.87
C TYR A 115 -18.77 6.95 4.27
N THR A 116 -18.45 8.12 3.72
CA THR A 116 -19.20 9.36 3.89
C THR A 116 -19.97 9.65 2.61
N VAL A 117 -21.22 10.12 2.77
CA VAL A 117 -22.09 10.51 1.66
C VAL A 117 -22.31 12.02 1.77
N PHE A 118 -21.76 12.77 0.83
CA PHE A 118 -22.05 14.20 0.67
C PHE A 118 -23.20 14.34 -0.32
N VAL A 119 -24.22 15.12 0.03
CA VAL A 119 -25.40 15.30 -0.81
C VAL A 119 -25.54 16.76 -1.21
N GLU A 120 -25.58 16.99 -2.52
CA GLU A 120 -26.07 18.23 -3.10
C GLU A 120 -27.52 17.98 -3.54
N SER A 121 -28.45 18.87 -3.19
CA SER A 121 -29.87 18.71 -3.51
C SER A 121 -30.46 19.99 -4.09
N SER A 122 -31.29 19.85 -5.12
CA SER A 122 -32.06 20.94 -5.73
C SER A 122 -33.50 20.52 -6.02
N THR A 123 -34.40 21.47 -6.00
CA THR A 123 -35.80 21.28 -6.43
C THR A 123 -36.23 22.50 -7.23
N GLU A 124 -37.08 22.26 -8.23
CA GLU A 124 -37.77 23.31 -8.97
C GLU A 124 -39.19 23.55 -8.43
N ASP A 125 -39.64 22.71 -7.48
CA ASP A 125 -40.96 22.83 -6.88
C ASP A 125 -41.04 23.98 -5.87
N ALA A 126 -42.24 24.53 -5.71
CA ALA A 126 -42.53 25.49 -4.65
C ALA A 126 -42.51 24.87 -3.23
N GLY A 127 -42.57 23.54 -3.13
CA GLY A 127 -42.44 22.82 -1.86
C GLY A 127 -40.99 22.82 -1.40
N GLY A 128 -40.73 23.16 -0.13
CA GLY A 128 -39.37 23.13 0.41
C GLY A 128 -38.80 21.71 0.49
N ILE A 129 -37.47 21.57 0.32
CA ILE A 129 -36.75 20.29 0.44
C ILE A 129 -36.68 19.82 1.89
N GLY A 130 -36.52 20.75 2.84
CA GLY A 130 -36.25 20.41 4.23
C GLY A 130 -34.83 19.86 4.42
N GLU A 131 -34.69 18.83 5.25
CA GLU A 131 -33.43 18.16 5.55
C GLU A 131 -33.29 16.88 4.71
N ILE A 132 -32.09 16.61 4.22
CA ILE A 132 -31.75 15.31 3.60
C ILE A 132 -31.24 14.36 4.69
N LYS A 133 -31.84 13.17 4.77
CA LYS A 133 -31.47 12.13 5.72
C LYS A 133 -30.93 10.90 5.01
N ILE A 134 -29.74 10.47 5.43
CA ILE A 134 -29.16 9.18 5.06
C ILE A 134 -29.42 8.19 6.18
N THR A 135 -30.05 7.07 5.85
CA THR A 135 -30.39 5.99 6.79
C THR A 135 -29.94 4.64 6.23
N ASP A 136 -29.93 3.61 7.06
CA ASP A 136 -29.67 2.22 6.66
C ASP A 136 -28.44 2.07 5.76
N LYS A 137 -27.29 2.60 6.19
CA LYS A 137 -26.01 2.36 5.50
C LYS A 137 -25.69 0.87 5.47
N GLN A 138 -25.39 0.37 4.29
CA GLN A 138 -24.94 -0.98 3.98
C GLN A 138 -23.64 -0.92 3.20
N LEU A 139 -22.93 -2.06 3.08
CA LEU A 139 -21.66 -2.15 2.34
C LEU A 139 -21.77 -1.50 0.95
N ASN A 140 -22.80 -1.86 0.17
CA ASN A 140 -22.91 -1.41 -1.22
C ASN A 140 -24.15 -0.54 -1.45
N GLY A 141 -24.60 0.20 -0.44
CA GLY A 141 -25.76 1.08 -0.61
C GLY A 141 -26.23 1.73 0.67
N PHE A 142 -27.16 2.66 0.54
CA PHE A 142 -27.79 3.37 1.65
C PHE A 142 -29.18 3.81 1.26
N LYS A 143 -29.99 4.25 2.24
CA LYS A 143 -31.26 4.91 1.97
C LYS A 143 -31.12 6.41 2.12
N ILE A 144 -31.82 7.14 1.26
CA ILE A 144 -31.90 8.60 1.26
C ILE A 144 -33.36 9.04 1.23
N GLU A 145 -33.70 10.06 2.01
CA GLU A 145 -35.02 10.70 2.02
C GLU A 145 -34.88 12.20 2.33
N PHE A 146 -35.88 13.00 1.95
CA PHE A 146 -35.98 14.41 2.35
C PHE A 146 -37.21 14.62 3.25
N THR A 147 -37.18 15.62 4.14
CA THR A 147 -38.25 15.85 5.13
C THR A 147 -39.31 16.88 4.70
N GLY A 148 -39.05 17.64 3.65
CA GLY A 148 -39.95 18.69 3.16
C GLY A 148 -41.11 18.21 2.29
N ALA A 149 -41.77 19.16 1.65
CA ALA A 149 -43.01 18.97 0.88
C ALA A 149 -42.83 19.10 -0.64
N ALA A 150 -41.59 19.26 -1.13
CA ALA A 150 -41.28 19.16 -2.56
C ALA A 150 -41.88 17.88 -3.15
N LYS A 151 -42.32 17.90 -4.42
CA LYS A 151 -42.80 16.69 -5.11
C LYS A 151 -41.63 15.93 -5.69
N GLU A 152 -40.64 16.64 -6.21
CA GLU A 152 -39.42 16.06 -6.79
C GLU A 152 -38.18 16.83 -6.30
N VAL A 153 -37.17 16.07 -5.87
CA VAL A 153 -35.87 16.60 -5.46
C VAL A 153 -34.79 15.86 -6.21
N SER A 154 -34.01 16.59 -7.00
CA SER A 154 -32.80 16.09 -7.65
C SER A 154 -31.67 16.09 -6.64
N VAL A 155 -31.02 14.94 -6.46
CA VAL A 155 -29.90 14.77 -5.54
C VAL A 155 -28.69 14.21 -6.26
N LYS A 156 -27.53 14.75 -5.90
CA LYS A 156 -26.22 14.27 -6.33
C LYS A 156 -25.44 13.86 -5.08
N CYS A 157 -25.25 12.55 -4.93
CA CYS A 157 -24.55 11.96 -3.82
C CYS A 157 -23.10 11.68 -4.22
N THR A 158 -22.14 12.28 -3.52
CA THR A 158 -20.71 11.97 -3.64
C THR A 158 -20.31 11.06 -2.48
N VAL A 159 -19.93 9.83 -2.77
CA VAL A 159 -19.64 8.78 -1.78
C VAL A 159 -18.13 8.52 -1.71
N GLN A 160 -17.51 8.79 -0.57
CA GLN A 160 -16.06 8.65 -0.37
C GLN A 160 -15.74 7.71 0.80
N GLY A 161 -14.69 6.91 0.69
CA GLY A 161 -14.29 5.96 1.73
C GLY A 161 -14.99 4.59 1.63
N GLY A 162 -14.68 3.70 2.59
CA GLY A 162 -15.20 2.32 2.63
C GLY A 162 -14.38 1.26 1.89
N TYR A 163 -13.16 1.57 1.42
CA TYR A 163 -12.41 0.72 0.48
C TYR A 163 -11.44 -0.30 1.14
N ALA A 164 -11.55 -0.53 2.45
CA ALA A 164 -10.66 -1.43 3.20
C ALA A 164 -11.34 -2.75 3.56
#